data_AF-A0A1X7VTD5-F1
#
_entry.id   AF-A0A1X7VTD5-F1
#
_cell.length_a   1.000
_cell.length_b   1.000
_cell.length_c   1.000
_cell.angle_alpha   90.00
_cell.angle_beta   90.00
_cell.angle_gamma   90.00
#
_symmetry.space_group_name_H-M   'P 1'
#
loop_
_entity.id
_entity.type
_entity.pdbx_description
1 polymer ?
#
loop_
_entity_poly.entity_id
_entity_poly.type
_entity_poly.pdbx_seq_one_letter_code
_entity_poly.pdbx_strand_id
1 'polypeptide(L)'
;MSSVEIVSEAYSCSRTFRSELSKSSPLPRPHLLFHGTKSSNHNSIFNKGFSLSSDHYGDTDEGYIGKGVYLSPLPEYSAAYIKETAGIRRYDYREPVELGVTCQVLGCIALVGRTRQLHQRDYGTEIEGNLESRWAWVSSSGNVTTVTTDYFAQEFVIKTPACVYPRFRISLKRVSKELVWFDSNIANKENDCYLATLRSQSNISVYATRRSQNAVSALKKKKVGTEYRLVTAGHGGEDLVRDVRAAGVHCHVLVFCRSVDYHKQWAKKFSNVQVTASQAEFMRFATWK
;
A
#
# COMPACT_ATOMS: atom_id res chain seq x y z
N MET A 1 -7.62 1.52 -10.23
CA MET A 1 -6.73 1.14 -9.11
C MET A 1 -5.46 1.96 -9.24
N SER A 2 -5.17 2.83 -8.30
CA SER A 2 -4.07 3.84 -8.32
C SER A 2 -2.89 3.46 -7.42
N SER A 3 -1.72 4.09 -7.57
CA SER A 3 -0.57 3.87 -6.68
C SER A 3 -0.82 4.37 -5.27
N VAL A 4 -0.27 3.59 -4.32
CA VAL A 4 -0.32 3.81 -2.89
C VAL A 4 1.11 3.75 -2.41
N GLU A 5 1.63 4.89 -1.97
CA GLU A 5 2.97 4.99 -1.40
C GLU A 5 2.90 4.65 0.09
N ILE A 6 3.72 3.69 0.53
CA ILE A 6 3.80 3.25 1.93
C ILE A 6 4.99 3.95 2.59
N VAL A 7 4.72 4.83 3.55
CA VAL A 7 5.73 5.41 4.45
C VAL A 7 5.47 4.85 5.85
N SER A 8 6.45 4.14 6.43
CA SER A 8 6.31 3.47 7.73
C SER A 8 7.09 4.19 8.83
N GLU A 9 6.46 4.43 9.97
CA GLU A 9 7.13 4.76 11.23
C GLU A 9 6.96 3.58 12.19
N ALA A 10 8.08 2.99 12.61
CA ALA A 10 8.10 1.86 13.53
C ALA A 10 8.19 2.36 14.98
N TYR A 11 7.29 1.89 15.84
CA TYR A 11 7.34 2.17 17.28
C TYR A 11 7.77 0.92 18.05
N SER A 12 8.80 1.04 18.90
CA SER A 12 9.20 -0.07 19.77
C SER A 12 8.26 -0.16 20.97
N CYS A 13 7.35 -1.12 20.97
CA CYS A 13 6.62 -1.50 22.18
C CYS A 13 7.29 -2.74 22.78
N SER A 14 8.14 -2.52 23.79
CA SER A 14 8.74 -3.56 24.63
C SER A 14 7.86 -3.82 25.84
N ARG A 15 7.05 -4.89 25.79
CA ARG A 15 6.61 -5.60 27.00
C ARG A 15 6.74 -7.10 26.80
N THR A 16 7.48 -7.69 27.72
CA THR A 16 7.72 -9.12 27.88
C THR A 16 6.42 -9.80 28.33
N PHE A 17 5.94 -10.77 27.56
CA PHE A 17 4.91 -11.71 28.01
C PHE A 17 5.35 -13.13 27.59
N ARG A 18 6.02 -13.81 28.51
CA ARG A 18 6.34 -15.24 28.43
C ARG A 18 5.98 -15.89 29.75
N SER A 19 4.71 -16.24 29.92
CA SER A 19 4.28 -17.34 30.77
C SER A 19 2.78 -17.55 30.57
N GLU A 20 2.39 -18.44 29.65
CA GLU A 20 1.15 -19.25 29.75
C GLU A 20 0.83 -20.09 28.49
N LEU A 21 1.61 -20.01 27.41
CA LEU A 21 1.47 -20.94 26.30
C LEU A 21 2.21 -22.26 26.58
N SER A 22 1.64 -23.09 27.45
CA SER A 22 2.05 -24.49 27.59
C SER A 22 0.91 -25.43 27.19
N LYS A 23 1.30 -26.41 26.36
CA LYS A 23 0.62 -27.68 25.99
C LYS A 23 -0.13 -27.72 24.64
N SER A 24 0.58 -28.29 23.66
CA SER A 24 0.10 -29.21 22.62
C SER A 24 -0.53 -28.69 21.31
N SER A 25 -0.30 -27.45 20.92
CA SER A 25 -0.59 -27.01 19.54
C SER A 25 0.61 -26.27 18.95
N PRO A 26 0.94 -26.42 17.66
CA PRO A 26 1.93 -25.55 17.02
C PRO A 26 1.49 -24.11 17.26
N LEU A 27 2.42 -23.28 17.76
CA LEU A 27 2.12 -21.87 18.04
C LEU A 27 1.51 -21.22 16.79
N PRO A 28 0.44 -20.41 16.95
CA PRO A 28 -0.19 -19.75 15.82
C PRO A 28 0.85 -18.97 15.02
N ARG A 29 0.87 -19.14 13.70
CA ARG A 29 1.76 -18.35 12.84
C ARG A 29 1.30 -16.89 12.90
N PRO A 30 2.21 -15.94 13.15
CA PRO A 30 1.87 -14.52 13.13
C PRO A 30 1.58 -14.06 11.69
N HIS A 31 0.53 -13.24 11.53
CA HIS A 31 0.17 -12.59 10.26
C HIS A 31 0.40 -11.08 10.37
N LEU A 32 0.95 -10.47 9.32
CA LEU A 32 0.93 -9.02 9.17
C LEU A 32 -0.40 -8.62 8.51
N LEU A 33 -1.25 -7.90 9.23
CA LEU A 33 -2.55 -7.43 8.76
C LEU A 33 -2.74 -5.95 9.08
N PHE A 34 -3.71 -5.31 8.45
CA PHE A 34 -3.96 -3.88 8.52
C PHE A 34 -5.34 -3.56 9.07
N HIS A 35 -5.40 -2.51 9.89
CA HIS A 35 -6.64 -1.99 10.48
C HIS A 35 -6.83 -0.52 10.13
N GLY A 36 -7.99 -0.17 9.57
CA GLY A 36 -8.38 1.21 9.31
C GLY A 36 -9.26 1.75 10.41
N THR A 37 -8.88 2.90 10.97
CA THR A 37 -9.64 3.63 11.99
C THR A 37 -9.25 5.10 11.96
N LYS A 38 -10.07 5.97 12.57
CA LYS A 38 -9.76 7.39 12.77
C LYS A 38 -8.37 7.58 13.38
N SER A 39 -7.62 8.57 12.91
CA SER A 39 -6.26 8.88 13.41
C SER A 39 -6.23 9.16 14.92
N SER A 40 -7.30 9.76 15.47
CA SER A 40 -7.45 10.00 16.91
C SER A 40 -7.41 8.72 17.76
N ASN A 41 -7.78 7.57 17.18
CA ASN A 41 -7.75 6.28 17.89
C ASN A 41 -6.36 5.65 17.93
N HIS A 42 -5.44 6.05 17.05
CA HIS A 42 -4.17 5.33 16.85
C HIS A 42 -3.35 5.29 18.13
N ASN A 43 -3.11 6.44 18.76
CA ASN A 43 -2.33 6.52 20.00
C ASN A 43 -2.94 5.65 21.12
N SER A 44 -4.26 5.66 21.26
CA SER A 44 -4.94 4.82 22.25
C SER A 44 -4.71 3.33 21.97
N ILE A 45 -4.85 2.91 20.70
CA ILE A 45 -4.64 1.52 20.29
C ILE A 45 -3.19 1.08 20.52
N PHE A 46 -2.20 1.91 20.21
CA PHE A 46 -0.79 1.58 20.49
C PHE A 46 -0.50 1.44 21.99
N ASN A 47 -1.10 2.31 22.81
CA ASN A 47 -0.81 2.37 24.24
C ASN A 47 -1.58 1.33 25.06
N LYS A 48 -2.83 1.05 24.66
CA LYS A 48 -3.78 0.22 25.44
C LYS A 48 -4.17 -1.09 24.74
N GLY A 49 -3.78 -1.26 23.47
CA GLY A 49 -4.28 -2.33 22.62
C GLY A 49 -5.67 -2.02 22.07
N PHE A 50 -6.22 -3.00 21.34
CA PHE A 50 -7.60 -2.93 20.88
C PHE A 50 -8.56 -3.21 22.05
N SER A 51 -9.70 -2.52 22.07
CA SER A 51 -10.78 -2.76 23.04
C SER A 51 -12.04 -3.20 22.29
N LEU A 52 -12.68 -4.28 22.76
CA LEU A 52 -14.06 -4.58 22.41
C LEU A 52 -14.92 -3.86 23.44
N SER A 53 -15.55 -2.76 23.06
CA SER A 53 -16.59 -2.17 23.92
C SER A 53 -17.81 -3.08 23.87
N SER A 54 -18.18 -3.70 24.99
CA SER A 54 -19.47 -4.39 25.14
C SER A 54 -20.66 -3.46 24.87
N ASP A 55 -20.46 -2.15 25.06
CA ASP A 55 -21.54 -1.16 25.13
C ASP A 55 -21.75 -0.37 23.83
N HIS A 56 -20.86 -0.49 22.82
CA HIS A 56 -20.99 0.20 21.52
C HIS A 56 -21.16 -0.73 20.32
N TYR A 57 -21.42 -2.03 20.54
CA TYR A 57 -21.87 -2.91 19.47
C TYR A 57 -23.20 -2.45 18.83
N GLY A 58 -23.93 -1.54 19.47
CA GLY A 58 -25.19 -0.98 18.98
C GLY A 58 -25.09 0.24 18.05
N ASP A 59 -23.98 0.98 18.03
CA ASP A 59 -23.98 2.30 17.37
C ASP A 59 -23.48 2.31 15.92
N THR A 60 -22.69 1.31 15.45
CA THR A 60 -22.18 1.38 14.06
C THR A 60 -22.05 0.09 13.23
N ASP A 61 -22.03 -1.12 13.82
CA ASP A 61 -22.15 -2.42 13.10
C ASP A 61 -22.22 -3.55 14.15
N GLU A 62 -23.18 -4.46 14.03
CA GLU A 62 -23.29 -5.63 14.90
C GLU A 62 -22.06 -6.55 14.77
N GLY A 63 -21.31 -6.44 13.68
CA GLY A 63 -20.09 -7.18 13.40
C GLY A 63 -20.29 -8.09 12.20
N TYR A 64 -19.84 -7.64 11.03
CA TYR A 64 -20.08 -8.22 9.70
C TYR A 64 -19.92 -9.75 9.57
N ILE A 65 -18.85 -10.32 10.13
CA ILE A 65 -18.54 -11.76 10.14
C ILE A 65 -18.33 -12.30 11.57
N GLY A 66 -18.85 -11.58 12.56
CA GLY A 66 -18.79 -11.90 13.98
C GLY A 66 -18.20 -10.79 14.85
N LYS A 67 -18.12 -11.03 16.16
CA LYS A 67 -17.57 -10.07 17.12
C LYS A 67 -16.06 -10.19 17.25
N GLY A 68 -15.34 -9.07 17.17
CA GLY A 68 -13.88 -9.04 17.33
C GLY A 68 -13.18 -7.85 16.68
N VAL A 69 -11.86 -7.98 16.54
CA VAL A 69 -11.00 -6.98 15.88
C VAL A 69 -10.88 -7.31 14.39
N TYR A 70 -11.33 -6.39 13.56
CA TYR A 70 -11.34 -6.54 12.10
C TYR A 70 -10.02 -6.12 11.46
N LEU A 71 -9.49 -6.97 10.57
CA LEU A 71 -8.17 -6.84 9.96
C LEU A 71 -8.19 -7.35 8.51
N SER A 72 -7.32 -6.82 7.65
CA SER A 72 -7.15 -7.32 6.27
C SER A 72 -5.67 -7.35 5.87
N PRO A 73 -5.22 -8.30 5.05
CA PRO A 73 -3.88 -8.23 4.47
C PRO A 73 -3.72 -7.10 3.43
N LEU A 74 -4.82 -6.49 2.97
CA LEU A 74 -4.82 -5.42 1.98
C LEU A 74 -5.00 -4.05 2.66
N PRO A 75 -3.95 -3.21 2.76
CA PRO A 75 -4.05 -1.93 3.47
C PRO A 75 -5.02 -0.95 2.81
N GLU A 76 -5.15 -0.99 1.48
CA GLU A 76 -6.14 -0.18 0.75
C GLU A 76 -7.56 -0.53 1.16
N TYR A 77 -7.89 -1.81 1.28
CA TYR A 77 -9.20 -2.23 1.77
C TYR A 77 -9.46 -1.73 3.19
N SER A 78 -8.48 -1.87 4.09
CA SER A 78 -8.58 -1.35 5.45
C SER A 78 -8.82 0.16 5.47
N ALA A 79 -8.28 0.94 4.54
CA ALA A 79 -8.50 2.38 4.45
C ALA A 79 -9.98 2.76 4.26
N ALA A 80 -10.79 1.90 3.63
CA ALA A 80 -12.23 2.11 3.43
C ALA A 80 -13.03 2.19 4.74
N TYR A 81 -12.43 1.75 5.86
CA TYR A 81 -13.04 1.77 7.20
C TYR A 81 -12.64 2.99 8.04
N ILE A 82 -11.76 3.86 7.54
CA ILE A 82 -11.40 5.10 8.23
C ILE A 82 -12.62 6.02 8.24
N LYS A 83 -13.16 6.31 9.43
CA LYS A 83 -14.31 7.21 9.62
C LYS A 83 -13.84 8.68 9.68
N GLU A 84 -14.75 9.60 9.38
CA GLU A 84 -14.62 11.05 9.68
C GLU A 84 -13.29 11.70 9.23
N THR A 85 -12.73 11.21 8.13
CA THR A 85 -11.53 11.79 7.52
C THR A 85 -11.92 12.32 6.15
N ALA A 86 -11.71 13.62 5.93
CA ALA A 86 -12.00 14.25 4.65
C ALA A 86 -11.23 13.54 3.52
N GLY A 87 -11.92 13.29 2.41
CA GLY A 87 -11.33 12.60 1.25
C GLY A 87 -11.19 11.08 1.40
N ILE A 88 -11.80 10.47 2.43
CA ILE A 88 -11.98 9.02 2.50
C ILE A 88 -13.41 8.66 2.06
N ARG A 89 -13.50 7.80 1.04
CA ARG A 89 -14.75 7.24 0.51
C ARG A 89 -15.07 5.95 1.25
N ARG A 90 -15.79 6.09 2.36
CA ARG A 90 -16.16 4.94 3.20
C ARG A 90 -16.93 3.91 2.37
N TYR A 91 -16.53 2.64 2.48
CA TYR A 91 -17.11 1.49 1.77
C TYR A 91 -16.95 1.50 0.24
N ASP A 92 -16.21 2.45 -0.33
CA ASP A 92 -15.69 2.31 -1.69
C ASP A 92 -14.36 1.56 -1.62
N TYR A 93 -14.43 0.22 -1.63
CA TYR A 93 -13.24 -0.61 -1.44
C TYR A 93 -12.24 -0.51 -2.59
N ARG A 94 -12.69 -0.15 -3.79
CA ARG A 94 -11.83 -0.02 -4.98
C ARG A 94 -11.00 1.26 -4.92
N GLU A 95 -11.59 2.34 -4.42
CA GLU A 95 -11.02 3.68 -4.41
C GLU A 95 -11.27 4.44 -3.10
N PRO A 96 -10.87 3.89 -1.94
CA PRO A 96 -11.27 4.40 -0.64
C PRO A 96 -10.64 5.74 -0.27
N VAL A 97 -9.58 6.13 -0.98
CA VAL A 97 -8.86 7.40 -0.77
C VAL A 97 -9.05 8.26 -2.01
N GLU A 98 -9.39 9.52 -1.85
CA GLU A 98 -9.45 10.48 -2.94
C GLU A 98 -8.06 10.83 -3.48
N LEU A 99 -8.00 11.28 -4.74
CA LEU A 99 -6.74 11.62 -5.38
C LEU A 99 -6.01 12.75 -4.63
N GLY A 100 -4.74 12.53 -4.30
CA GLY A 100 -3.90 13.48 -3.57
C GLY A 100 -4.10 13.49 -2.05
N VAL A 101 -5.09 12.74 -1.55
CA VAL A 101 -5.34 12.59 -0.11
C VAL A 101 -4.43 11.51 0.46
N THR A 102 -3.91 11.78 1.65
CA THR A 102 -3.13 10.83 2.44
C THR A 102 -3.95 10.42 3.67
N CYS A 103 -4.01 9.11 3.94
CA CYS A 103 -4.58 8.57 5.16
C CYS A 103 -3.58 7.65 5.85
N GLN A 104 -3.90 7.19 7.07
CA GLN A 104 -3.07 6.27 7.82
C GLN A 104 -3.85 5.01 8.21
N VAL A 105 -3.23 3.85 8.04
CA VAL A 105 -3.73 2.58 8.56
C VAL A 105 -2.71 1.98 9.53
N LEU A 106 -3.20 1.17 10.47
CA LEU A 106 -2.36 0.48 11.45
C LEU A 106 -1.86 -0.83 10.85
N GLY A 107 -0.56 -1.09 10.92
CA GLY A 107 0.05 -2.39 10.67
C GLY A 107 0.12 -3.18 11.97
N CYS A 108 -0.46 -4.37 11.99
CA CYS A 108 -0.62 -5.22 13.15
C CYS A 108 -0.01 -6.61 12.90
N ILE A 109 0.66 -7.15 13.91
CA ILE A 109 0.93 -8.59 13.97
C ILE A 109 -0.27 -9.25 14.65
N ALA A 110 -0.96 -10.16 13.98
CA ALA A 110 -2.12 -10.87 14.50
C ALA A 110 -1.83 -12.36 14.65
N LEU A 111 -2.22 -12.93 15.80
CA LEU A 111 -2.22 -14.37 16.05
C LEU A 111 -3.60 -14.92 15.68
N VAL A 112 -3.73 -15.41 14.46
CA VAL A 112 -5.02 -15.82 13.87
C VAL A 112 -5.57 -17.11 14.51
N GLY A 113 -4.69 -17.99 14.98
CA GLY A 113 -5.09 -19.24 15.63
C GLY A 113 -5.86 -20.20 14.72
N ARG A 114 -6.70 -21.04 15.32
CA ARG A 114 -7.71 -21.85 14.61
C ARG A 114 -8.76 -20.90 14.09
N THR A 115 -9.00 -21.02 12.79
CA THR A 115 -9.84 -20.09 12.04
C THR A 115 -10.86 -20.84 11.21
N ARG A 116 -12.02 -20.21 11.00
CA ARG A 116 -13.06 -20.71 10.11
C ARG A 116 -13.31 -19.70 9.00
N GLN A 117 -13.35 -20.19 7.77
CA GLN A 117 -13.84 -19.40 6.65
C GLN A 117 -15.37 -19.31 6.71
N LEU A 118 -15.90 -18.11 6.52
CA LEU A 118 -17.32 -17.88 6.30
C LEU A 118 -17.59 -17.67 4.81
N HIS A 119 -18.74 -18.19 4.39
CA HIS A 119 -19.25 -18.11 3.02
C HIS A 119 -20.49 -17.21 2.91
N GLN A 120 -20.94 -16.68 4.05
CA GLN A 120 -22.04 -15.73 4.18
C GLN A 120 -21.77 -14.84 5.39
N ARG A 121 -22.53 -13.74 5.50
CA ARG A 121 -22.46 -12.83 6.65
C ARG A 121 -22.93 -13.55 7.92
N ASP A 122 -22.38 -13.16 9.06
CA ASP A 122 -22.75 -13.72 10.36
C ASP A 122 -22.70 -12.61 11.42
N TYR A 123 -23.74 -11.78 11.38
CA TYR A 123 -23.80 -10.50 12.10
C TYR A 123 -23.79 -10.68 13.61
N GLY A 124 -22.77 -10.12 14.26
CA GLY A 124 -22.68 -10.04 15.73
C GLY A 124 -22.64 -11.36 16.48
N THR A 125 -22.47 -12.46 15.75
CA THR A 125 -22.35 -13.78 16.34
C THR A 125 -20.99 -13.93 17.03
N GLU A 126 -21.03 -14.50 18.23
CA GLU A 126 -19.82 -14.86 18.95
C GLU A 126 -19.05 -15.93 18.18
N ILE A 127 -17.73 -15.77 18.10
CA ILE A 127 -16.86 -16.76 17.47
C ILE A 127 -16.84 -18.02 18.35
N GLU A 128 -17.02 -19.18 17.72
CA GLU A 128 -17.15 -20.47 18.38
C GLU A 128 -16.03 -20.70 19.41
N GLY A 129 -16.34 -21.34 20.53
CA GLY A 129 -15.42 -21.45 21.68
C GLY A 129 -14.06 -22.09 21.35
N ASN A 130 -14.02 -22.97 20.34
CA ASN A 130 -12.82 -23.64 19.87
C ASN A 130 -12.10 -22.91 18.72
N LEU A 131 -12.53 -21.69 18.37
CA LEU A 131 -11.91 -20.86 17.34
C LEU A 131 -11.38 -19.56 17.94
N GLU A 132 -10.27 -19.08 17.39
CA GLU A 132 -9.65 -17.80 17.76
C GLU A 132 -10.00 -16.69 16.75
N SER A 133 -10.42 -17.05 15.54
CA SER A 133 -10.82 -16.09 14.51
C SER A 133 -11.80 -16.67 13.49
N ARG A 134 -12.37 -15.78 12.69
CA ARG A 134 -13.04 -16.10 11.42
C ARG A 134 -12.44 -15.26 10.31
N TRP A 135 -12.66 -15.69 9.07
CA TRP A 135 -12.31 -14.89 7.90
C TRP A 135 -13.30 -15.09 6.76
N ALA A 136 -13.37 -14.12 5.86
CA ALA A 136 -14.20 -14.19 4.66
C ALA A 136 -13.47 -13.59 3.46
N TRP A 137 -13.85 -14.06 2.27
CA TRP A 137 -13.58 -13.32 1.04
C TRP A 137 -14.63 -12.24 0.87
N VAL A 138 -14.19 -11.05 0.50
CA VAL A 138 -15.05 -9.89 0.31
C VAL A 138 -14.91 -9.41 -1.13
N SER A 139 -16.05 -9.22 -1.79
CA SER A 139 -16.15 -8.65 -3.12
C SER A 139 -15.86 -7.15 -3.12
N SER A 140 -15.66 -6.58 -4.31
CA SER A 140 -15.44 -5.14 -4.42
C SER A 140 -16.63 -4.27 -4.01
N SER A 141 -17.81 -4.88 -3.87
CA SER A 141 -19.04 -4.27 -3.36
C SER A 141 -19.19 -4.43 -1.84
N GLY A 142 -18.23 -5.08 -1.17
CA GLY A 142 -18.26 -5.34 0.27
C GLY A 142 -19.01 -6.60 0.67
N ASN A 143 -19.53 -7.41 -0.26
CA ASN A 143 -20.27 -8.63 0.07
C ASN A 143 -19.34 -9.81 0.34
N VAL A 144 -19.65 -10.63 1.35
CA VAL A 144 -19.03 -11.95 1.50
C VAL A 144 -19.27 -12.76 0.22
N THR A 145 -18.22 -13.36 -0.32
CA THR A 145 -18.29 -14.14 -1.55
C THR A 145 -17.56 -15.47 -1.40
N THR A 146 -17.97 -16.46 -2.17
CA THR A 146 -17.25 -17.73 -2.34
C THR A 146 -16.56 -17.82 -3.70
N VAL A 147 -16.86 -16.87 -4.60
CA VAL A 147 -16.44 -16.89 -5.99
C VAL A 147 -15.11 -16.15 -6.12
N THR A 148 -14.07 -16.87 -6.53
CA THR A 148 -12.71 -16.34 -6.68
C THR A 148 -12.59 -15.26 -7.76
N THR A 149 -13.54 -15.17 -8.69
CA THR A 149 -13.52 -14.20 -9.79
C THR A 149 -14.02 -12.81 -9.41
N ASP A 150 -14.79 -12.68 -8.33
CA ASP A 150 -15.26 -11.38 -7.80
C ASP A 150 -14.58 -11.03 -6.46
N TYR A 151 -13.57 -11.83 -6.07
CA TYR A 151 -12.77 -11.59 -4.89
C TYR A 151 -12.00 -10.27 -5.00
N PHE A 152 -12.13 -9.43 -3.97
CA PHE A 152 -11.39 -8.17 -3.85
C PHE A 152 -10.41 -8.18 -2.67
N ALA A 153 -10.88 -8.55 -1.48
CA ALA A 153 -10.07 -8.54 -0.26
C ALA A 153 -10.42 -9.70 0.66
N GLN A 154 -9.47 -10.06 1.53
CA GLN A 154 -9.69 -10.96 2.65
C GLN A 154 -9.96 -10.13 3.89
N GLU A 155 -10.95 -10.53 4.69
CA GLU A 155 -11.23 -9.90 5.97
C GLU A 155 -11.15 -10.95 7.08
N PHE A 156 -10.44 -10.63 8.14
CA PHE A 156 -10.33 -11.41 9.37
C PHE A 156 -11.04 -10.69 10.50
N VAL A 157 -11.72 -11.45 11.35
CA VAL A 157 -12.17 -10.99 12.66
C VAL A 157 -11.49 -11.84 13.74
N ILE A 158 -10.72 -11.18 14.61
CA ILE A 158 -9.97 -11.83 15.69
C ILE A 158 -10.76 -11.68 16.99
N LYS A 159 -11.12 -12.81 17.61
CA LYS A 159 -11.97 -12.86 18.80
C LYS A 159 -11.38 -12.09 19.97
N THR A 160 -10.10 -12.31 20.23
CA THR A 160 -9.42 -11.79 21.42
C THR A 160 -8.48 -10.64 21.05
N PRO A 161 -8.73 -9.39 21.52
CA PRO A 161 -7.89 -8.25 21.21
C PRO A 161 -6.42 -8.40 21.59
N ALA A 162 -6.13 -9.15 22.66
CA ALA A 162 -4.76 -9.44 23.10
C ALA A 162 -3.94 -10.24 22.07
N CYS A 163 -4.59 -10.83 21.06
CA CYS A 163 -3.94 -11.52 19.95
C CYS A 163 -3.57 -10.59 18.78
N VAL A 164 -3.87 -9.28 18.88
CA VAL A 164 -3.59 -8.28 17.85
C VAL A 164 -2.63 -7.22 18.39
N TYR A 165 -1.42 -7.20 17.84
CA TYR A 165 -0.34 -6.31 18.26
C TYR A 165 -0.12 -5.20 17.23
N PRO A 166 -0.62 -3.97 17.45
CA PRO A 166 -0.27 -2.83 16.59
C PRO A 166 1.24 -2.56 16.68
N ARG A 167 1.93 -2.46 15.53
CA ARG A 167 3.40 -2.32 15.47
C ARG A 167 3.85 -1.02 14.81
N PHE A 168 3.14 -0.59 13.78
CA PHE A 168 3.52 0.59 13.02
C PHE A 168 2.29 1.21 12.37
N ARG A 169 2.45 2.45 11.90
CA ARG A 169 1.49 3.10 11.01
C ARG A 169 2.09 3.12 9.62
N ILE A 170 1.23 3.00 8.62
CA ILE A 170 1.61 3.34 7.26
C ILE A 170 0.72 4.46 6.76
N SER A 171 1.34 5.44 6.12
CA SER A 171 0.61 6.41 5.31
C SER A 171 0.30 5.78 3.96
N LEU A 172 -0.93 5.96 3.48
CA LEU A 172 -1.38 5.59 2.15
C LEU A 172 -1.80 6.86 1.44
N LYS A 173 -1.30 7.08 0.23
CA LYS A 173 -1.65 8.24 -0.58
C LYS A 173 -2.06 7.79 -1.97
N ARG A 174 -3.22 8.22 -2.42
CA ARG A 174 -3.67 7.93 -3.79
C ARG A 174 -3.05 8.92 -4.76
N VAL A 175 -2.39 8.41 -5.79
CA VAL A 175 -1.87 9.22 -6.90
C VAL A 175 -2.33 8.69 -8.26
N SER A 176 -2.41 9.57 -9.25
CA SER A 176 -2.74 9.23 -10.64
C SER A 176 -1.52 9.29 -11.55
N LYS A 177 -0.37 9.72 -11.02
CA LYS A 177 0.88 9.86 -11.75
C LYS A 177 2.00 9.18 -10.98
N GLU A 178 2.79 8.38 -11.70
CA GLU A 178 3.93 7.67 -11.13
C GLU A 178 5.17 7.89 -11.99
N LEU A 179 6.19 8.46 -11.36
CA LEU A 179 7.50 8.66 -11.95
C LEU A 179 8.41 7.52 -11.51
N VAL A 180 8.85 6.70 -12.46
CA VAL A 180 9.92 5.74 -12.23
C VAL A 180 11.23 6.40 -12.64
N TRP A 181 12.22 6.44 -11.74
CA TRP A 181 13.52 7.03 -12.02
C TRP A 181 14.64 6.03 -11.76
N PHE A 182 15.31 5.63 -12.84
CA PHE A 182 16.53 4.84 -12.80
C PHE A 182 17.77 5.72 -12.96
N ASP A 183 18.69 5.62 -12.00
CA ASP A 183 20.03 6.20 -12.10
C ASP A 183 20.97 5.38 -11.22
N SER A 184 22.14 4.97 -11.75
CA SER A 184 23.15 4.26 -10.94
C SER A 184 23.63 5.12 -9.76
N ASN A 185 23.56 6.45 -9.90
CA ASN A 185 23.94 7.46 -8.92
C ASN A 185 22.72 8.16 -8.30
N ILE A 186 21.56 7.49 -8.22
CA ILE A 186 20.30 8.10 -7.72
C ILE A 186 20.37 8.67 -6.29
N ALA A 187 21.37 8.28 -5.49
CA ALA A 187 21.57 8.75 -4.12
C ALA A 187 22.76 9.72 -3.99
N ASN A 188 23.13 10.38 -5.08
CA ASN A 188 24.04 11.51 -4.98
C ASN A 188 23.29 12.75 -4.46
N LYS A 189 24.04 13.73 -3.97
CA LYS A 189 23.47 14.95 -3.37
C LYS A 189 22.53 15.72 -4.32
N GLU A 190 22.84 15.73 -5.62
CA GLU A 190 22.04 16.43 -6.63
C GLU A 190 20.68 15.76 -6.83
N ASN A 191 20.67 14.45 -7.05
CA ASN A 191 19.47 13.64 -7.23
C ASN A 191 18.61 13.61 -5.96
N ASP A 192 19.22 13.61 -4.77
CA ASP A 192 18.48 13.70 -3.51
C ASP A 192 17.68 15.01 -3.41
N CYS A 193 18.24 16.14 -3.86
CA CYS A 193 17.51 17.42 -3.92
C CYS A 193 16.31 17.37 -4.88
N TYR A 194 16.48 16.75 -6.05
CA TYR A 194 15.38 16.54 -6.99
C TYR A 194 14.30 15.63 -6.42
N LEU A 195 14.68 14.50 -5.83
CA LEU A 195 13.75 13.55 -5.22
C LEU A 195 12.97 14.19 -4.06
N ALA A 196 13.60 14.99 -3.22
CA ALA A 196 12.92 15.72 -2.15
C ALA A 196 11.83 16.65 -2.72
N THR A 197 12.15 17.37 -3.80
CA THR A 197 11.21 18.29 -4.46
C THR A 197 10.07 17.54 -5.15
N LEU A 198 10.34 16.39 -5.77
CA LEU A 198 9.31 15.58 -6.43
C LEU A 198 8.39 14.88 -5.42
N ARG A 199 8.95 14.35 -4.32
CA ARG A 199 8.18 13.69 -3.25
C ARG A 199 7.29 14.65 -2.46
N SER A 200 7.64 15.94 -2.43
CA SER A 200 6.75 16.95 -1.83
C SER A 200 5.52 17.26 -2.67
N GLN A 201 5.46 16.83 -3.94
CA GLN A 201 4.29 17.02 -4.80
C GLN A 201 3.13 16.11 -4.37
N SER A 202 1.94 16.67 -4.21
CA SER A 202 0.76 15.95 -3.72
C SER A 202 0.17 14.96 -4.74
N ASN A 203 0.49 15.08 -6.03
CA ASN A 203 -0.18 14.34 -7.10
C ASN A 203 0.70 13.29 -7.80
N ILE A 204 1.96 13.14 -7.40
CA ILE A 204 2.94 12.24 -8.02
C ILE A 204 3.51 11.31 -6.96
N SER A 205 3.66 10.02 -7.29
CA SER A 205 4.53 9.11 -6.54
C SER A 205 5.82 8.87 -7.32
N VAL A 206 6.93 8.75 -6.61
CA VAL A 206 8.27 8.65 -7.20
C VAL A 206 8.95 7.36 -6.76
N TYR A 207 9.14 6.45 -7.70
CA TYR A 207 9.91 5.22 -7.50
C TYR A 207 11.32 5.38 -8.06
N ALA A 208 12.27 5.66 -7.17
CA ALA A 208 13.68 5.85 -7.51
C ALA A 208 14.48 4.56 -7.28
N THR A 209 15.34 4.16 -8.23
CA THR A 209 16.09 2.91 -8.13
C THR A 209 17.44 2.94 -8.84
N ARG A 210 18.39 2.14 -8.36
CA ARG A 210 19.72 1.95 -8.97
C ARG A 210 19.81 0.75 -9.91
N ARG A 211 18.74 -0.04 -10.02
CA ARG A 211 18.72 -1.28 -10.81
C ARG A 211 17.67 -1.21 -11.90
N SER A 212 18.06 -1.41 -13.14
CA SER A 212 17.16 -1.35 -14.30
C SER A 212 16.01 -2.37 -14.17
N GLN A 213 16.30 -3.57 -13.67
CA GLN A 213 15.30 -4.63 -13.48
C GLN A 213 14.17 -4.22 -12.52
N ASN A 214 14.50 -3.41 -11.51
CA ASN A 214 13.51 -2.88 -10.57
C ASN A 214 12.59 -1.84 -11.26
N ALA A 215 13.16 -0.98 -12.10
CA ALA A 215 12.40 -0.01 -12.88
C ALA A 215 11.44 -0.70 -13.87
N VAL A 216 11.92 -1.72 -14.60
CA VAL A 216 11.07 -2.54 -15.47
C VAL A 216 9.97 -3.23 -14.67
N SER A 217 10.30 -3.82 -13.51
CA SER A 217 9.32 -4.49 -12.66
C SER A 217 8.24 -3.54 -12.12
N ALA A 218 8.61 -2.33 -11.72
CA ALA A 218 7.67 -1.29 -11.30
C ALA A 218 6.74 -0.89 -12.46
N LEU A 219 7.32 -0.62 -13.64
CA LEU A 219 6.58 -0.24 -14.84
C LEU A 219 5.68 -1.34 -15.39
N LYS A 220 6.01 -2.63 -15.18
CA LYS A 220 5.14 -3.76 -15.57
C LYS A 220 3.93 -3.88 -14.66
N LYS A 221 4.06 -3.51 -13.39
CA LYS A 221 2.98 -3.52 -12.40
C LYS A 221 2.08 -2.28 -12.55
N LYS A 222 1.77 -1.89 -13.80
CA LYS A 222 0.92 -0.72 -14.07
C LYS A 222 -0.41 -0.86 -13.36
N LYS A 223 -0.76 0.19 -12.63
CA LYS A 223 -2.03 0.30 -11.95
C LYS A 223 -3.02 1.02 -12.87
N VAL A 224 -4.22 0.46 -13.01
CA VAL A 224 -5.26 0.96 -13.94
C VAL A 224 -5.66 2.39 -13.57
N GLY A 225 -5.51 3.32 -14.51
CA GLY A 225 -5.80 4.74 -14.30
C GLY A 225 -4.61 5.56 -13.76
N THR A 226 -3.41 4.96 -13.69
CA THR A 226 -2.17 5.67 -13.37
C THR A 226 -1.36 5.94 -14.65
N GLU A 227 -0.98 7.19 -14.84
CA GLU A 227 -0.05 7.60 -15.90
C GLU A 227 1.39 7.41 -15.43
N TYR A 228 2.23 6.85 -16.30
CA TYR A 228 3.62 6.53 -15.99
C TYR A 228 4.58 7.35 -16.84
N ARG A 229 5.60 7.93 -16.21
CA ARG A 229 6.79 8.48 -16.88
C ARG A 229 8.04 7.77 -16.37
N LEU A 230 9.01 7.60 -17.25
CA LEU A 230 10.32 7.06 -16.92
C LEU A 230 11.38 8.15 -17.05
N VAL A 231 12.23 8.29 -16.05
CA VAL A 231 13.49 9.03 -16.14
C VAL A 231 14.63 8.04 -16.04
N THR A 232 15.62 8.19 -16.92
CA THR A 232 16.84 7.39 -16.89
C THR A 232 18.08 8.26 -17.03
N ALA A 233 19.19 7.84 -16.43
CA ALA A 233 20.52 8.34 -16.80
C ALA A 233 20.88 7.90 -18.23
N GLY A 234 21.89 8.56 -18.80
CA GLY A 234 22.44 8.20 -20.11
C GLY A 234 23.16 6.84 -20.12
N HIS A 235 23.90 6.54 -19.05
CA HIS A 235 24.55 5.24 -18.87
C HIS A 235 23.50 4.18 -18.49
N GLY A 236 23.47 3.05 -19.21
CA GLY A 236 22.47 1.99 -19.04
C GLY A 236 21.05 2.35 -19.50
N GLY A 237 20.81 3.58 -19.94
CA GLY A 237 19.49 4.05 -20.36
C GLY A 237 18.98 3.40 -21.64
N GLU A 238 19.84 3.14 -22.63
CA GLU A 238 19.43 2.49 -23.89
C GLU A 238 18.90 1.08 -23.65
N ASP A 239 19.62 0.29 -22.85
CA ASP A 239 19.23 -1.08 -22.51
C ASP A 239 17.94 -1.09 -21.67
N LEU A 240 17.82 -0.19 -20.69
CA LEU A 240 16.58 -0.05 -19.91
C LEU A 240 15.38 0.28 -20.81
N VAL A 241 15.51 1.24 -21.73
CA VAL A 241 14.42 1.59 -22.65
C VAL A 241 14.06 0.39 -23.52
N ARG A 242 15.05 -0.35 -24.02
CA ARG A 242 14.83 -1.58 -24.80
C ARG A 242 14.04 -2.62 -23.97
N ASP A 243 14.44 -2.86 -22.73
CA ASP A 243 13.78 -3.83 -21.83
C ASP A 243 12.34 -3.42 -21.49
N VAL A 244 12.11 -2.12 -21.22
CA VAL A 244 10.78 -1.57 -20.96
C VAL A 244 9.86 -1.76 -22.18
N ARG A 245 10.36 -1.52 -23.39
CA ARG A 245 9.59 -1.72 -24.63
C ARG A 245 9.35 -3.21 -24.92
N ALA A 246 10.35 -4.06 -24.72
CA ALA A 246 10.22 -5.51 -24.86
C ALA A 246 9.19 -6.09 -23.87
N ALA A 247 9.03 -5.47 -22.69
CA ALA A 247 8.00 -5.82 -21.73
C ALA A 247 6.58 -5.31 -22.10
N GLY A 248 6.39 -4.74 -23.29
CA GLY A 248 5.11 -4.18 -23.76
C GLY A 248 4.74 -2.86 -23.09
N VAL A 249 5.68 -2.21 -22.39
CA VAL A 249 5.40 -0.94 -21.69
C VAL A 249 5.72 0.25 -22.59
N HIS A 250 4.66 0.93 -23.01
CA HIS A 250 4.73 2.23 -23.66
C HIS A 250 4.47 3.34 -22.63
N CYS A 251 5.46 4.22 -22.45
CA CYS A 251 5.42 5.39 -21.57
C CYS A 251 6.38 6.46 -22.12
N HIS A 252 6.17 7.72 -21.73
CA HIS A 252 7.13 8.77 -22.03
C HIS A 252 8.41 8.55 -21.23
N VAL A 253 9.56 8.74 -21.89
CA VAL A 253 10.88 8.57 -21.31
C VAL A 253 11.67 9.87 -21.44
N LEU A 254 12.33 10.28 -20.37
CA LEU A 254 13.34 11.32 -20.39
C LEU A 254 14.69 10.72 -20.01
N VAL A 255 15.68 10.91 -20.87
CA VAL A 255 17.09 10.66 -20.57
C VAL A 255 17.67 11.95 -20.02
N PHE A 256 17.92 11.98 -18.72
CA PHE A 256 18.50 13.14 -18.04
C PHE A 256 20.01 12.93 -17.88
N CYS A 257 20.81 13.63 -18.69
CA CYS A 257 22.24 13.39 -18.80
C CYS A 257 23.00 14.60 -19.37
N ARG A 258 24.29 14.71 -19.06
CA ARG A 258 25.15 15.78 -19.61
C ARG A 258 25.52 15.58 -21.09
N SER A 259 25.72 14.34 -21.54
CA SER A 259 26.14 14.00 -22.90
C SER A 259 24.97 13.94 -23.89
N VAL A 260 24.24 15.05 -24.04
CA VAL A 260 22.95 15.10 -24.76
C VAL A 260 23.07 14.59 -26.20
N ASP A 261 24.03 15.08 -26.98
CA ASP A 261 24.13 14.74 -28.41
C ASP A 261 24.45 13.26 -28.64
N TYR A 262 25.31 12.68 -27.79
CA TYR A 262 25.60 11.25 -27.82
C TYR A 262 24.32 10.43 -27.55
N HIS A 263 23.59 10.75 -26.47
CA HIS A 263 22.40 9.99 -26.10
C HIS A 263 21.20 10.20 -27.04
N LYS A 264 21.11 11.36 -27.72
CA LYS A 264 20.12 11.59 -28.78
C LYS A 264 20.25 10.62 -29.94
N GLN A 265 21.47 10.15 -30.26
CA GLN A 265 21.71 9.25 -31.39
C GLN A 265 21.01 7.90 -31.23
N TRP A 266 20.93 7.36 -30.02
CA TRP A 266 20.18 6.14 -29.77
C TRP A 266 18.73 6.41 -29.35
N ALA A 267 18.44 7.52 -28.67
CA ALA A 267 17.08 7.85 -28.25
C ALA A 267 16.12 7.93 -29.45
N LYS A 268 16.57 8.45 -30.60
CA LYS A 268 15.76 8.52 -31.84
C LYS A 268 15.29 7.16 -32.39
N LYS A 269 15.91 6.05 -31.95
CA LYS A 269 15.48 4.69 -32.31
C LYS A 269 14.17 4.29 -31.63
N PHE A 270 13.74 5.04 -30.61
CA PHE A 270 12.59 4.73 -29.78
C PHE A 270 11.56 5.86 -29.82
N SER A 271 10.27 5.50 -29.83
CA SER A 271 9.20 6.48 -29.70
C SER A 271 9.09 7.02 -28.27
N ASN A 272 8.68 8.29 -28.17
CA ASN A 272 8.43 9.00 -26.91
C ASN A 272 9.64 9.07 -25.97
N VAL A 273 10.85 9.17 -26.52
CA VAL A 273 12.09 9.35 -25.75
C VAL A 273 12.67 10.75 -26.01
N GLN A 274 12.86 11.52 -24.95
CA GLN A 274 13.49 12.84 -24.97
C GLN A 274 14.83 12.78 -24.25
N VAL A 275 15.76 13.66 -24.59
CA VAL A 275 17.08 13.73 -23.96
C VAL A 275 17.35 15.18 -23.56
N THR A 276 17.73 15.42 -22.32
CA THR A 276 18.06 16.75 -21.82
C THR A 276 19.17 16.73 -20.77
N ALA A 277 19.90 17.84 -20.68
CA ALA A 277 20.77 18.19 -19.55
C ALA A 277 20.16 19.29 -18.67
N SER A 278 19.01 19.86 -19.08
CA SER A 278 18.37 20.98 -18.39
C SER A 278 17.57 20.50 -17.19
N GLN A 279 17.95 20.98 -16.00
CA GLN A 279 17.19 20.78 -14.78
C GLN A 279 15.74 21.26 -14.92
N ALA A 280 15.51 22.40 -15.58
CA ALA A 280 14.17 22.95 -15.76
C ALA A 280 13.29 22.03 -16.62
N GLU A 281 13.84 21.47 -17.70
CA GLU A 281 13.13 20.52 -18.55
C GLU A 281 12.88 19.19 -17.83
N PHE A 282 13.86 18.71 -17.07
CA PHE A 282 13.70 17.55 -16.20
C PHE A 282 12.55 17.74 -15.22
N MET A 283 12.51 18.85 -14.49
CA MET A 283 11.45 19.11 -13.52
C MET A 283 10.08 19.27 -14.19
N ARG A 284 10.01 19.94 -15.34
CA ARG A 284 8.76 20.05 -16.12
C ARG A 284 8.24 18.67 -16.54
N PHE A 285 9.11 17.84 -17.08
CA PHE A 285 8.78 16.46 -17.44
C PHE A 285 8.37 15.62 -16.22
N ALA A 286 9.14 15.66 -15.14
CA ALA A 286 8.89 14.86 -13.95
C ALA A 286 7.62 15.28 -13.19
N THR A 287 7.13 16.51 -13.41
CA THR A 287 5.94 17.06 -12.73
C THR A 287 4.68 17.12 -13.60
N TRP A 288 4.72 16.62 -14.84
CA TRP A 288 3.60 16.71 -15.78
C TRP A 288 3.13 18.16 -16.04
N LYS A 289 4.09 19.06 -16.15
CA LYS A 289 3.87 20.46 -16.55
C LYS A 289 4.42 20.72 -17.95
#